data_AF-A0A962YMV8-F1
#
_entry.id   AF-A0A962YMV8-F1
#
_cell.length_a   1.000
_cell.length_b   1.000
_cell.length_c   1.000
_cell.angle_alpha   90.00
_cell.angle_beta   90.00
_cell.angle_gamma   90.00
#
_symmetry.space_group_name_H-M   'P 1'
#
loop_
_entity.id
_entity.type
_entity.pdbx_description
1 polymer ?
#
loop_
_entity_poly.entity_id
_entity_poly.type
_entity_poly.pdbx_seq_one_letter_code
_entity_poly.pdbx_strand_id
1 'polypeptide(L)' 'MDPKRTSFPPGQSTRLRLFVAVLLGLLLWPGLSAAEDGLRHIVLQLRSHHQYQFAGYYMAKELGLYRDAGLDVEIRAG' A
#
# COMPACT_ATOMS: atom_id res chain seq x y z
N MET A 1 -16.85 -18.47 61.85
CA MET A 1 -16.52 -19.05 60.54
C MET A 1 -16.92 -18.01 59.50
N ASP A 2 -16.07 -17.01 59.29
CA ASP A 2 -16.33 -15.90 58.38
C ASP A 2 -15.44 -16.02 57.14
N PRO A 3 -15.99 -16.27 55.95
CA PRO A 3 -15.19 -16.28 54.73
C PRO A 3 -14.88 -14.84 54.30
N LYS A 4 -13.59 -14.52 54.24
CA LYS A 4 -13.04 -13.25 53.75
C LYS A 4 -13.70 -12.84 52.43
N ARG A 5 -14.46 -11.75 52.46
CA ARG A 5 -14.89 -11.02 51.26
C ARG A 5 -13.66 -10.38 50.62
N THR A 6 -13.19 -10.95 49.52
CA THR A 6 -12.23 -10.30 48.62
C THR A 6 -12.98 -9.29 47.76
N SER A 7 -12.84 -8.00 48.07
CA SER A 7 -13.29 -6.91 47.20
C SER A 7 -12.30 -6.73 46.05
N PHE A 8 -12.73 -7.03 44.83
CA PHE A 8 -11.95 -6.80 43.62
C PHE A 8 -12.05 -5.31 43.24
N PRO A 9 -10.95 -4.55 43.10
CA PRO A 9 -11.01 -3.12 42.86
C PRO A 9 -11.51 -2.80 41.43
N PRO A 10 -12.49 -1.90 41.25
CA PRO A 10 -13.15 -1.63 39.96
C PRO A 10 -12.36 -0.72 38.98
N GLY A 11 -11.03 -0.61 39.12
CA GLY A 11 -10.20 0.34 38.35
C GLY A 11 -9.40 -0.25 37.17
N GLN A 12 -9.27 -1.58 37.09
CA GLN A 12 -8.35 -2.26 36.16
C GLN A 12 -8.94 -2.41 34.75
N SER A 13 -10.26 -2.56 34.63
CA SER A 13 -10.95 -2.82 33.36
C SER A 13 -11.05 -1.58 32.46
N THR A 14 -11.11 -0.37 33.05
CA THR A 14 -11.26 0.88 32.28
C THR A 14 -9.98 1.23 31.51
N ARG A 15 -8.80 1.05 32.12
CA ARG A 15 -7.51 1.28 31.45
C ARG A 15 -7.27 0.27 30.32
N LEU A 16 -7.65 -0.99 30.54
CA LEU A 16 -7.57 -2.04 29.52
C LEU A 16 -8.50 -1.76 28.34
N ARG A 17 -9.73 -1.29 28.60
CA ARG A 17 -10.70 -0.90 27.55
C ARG A 17 -10.21 0.26 26.71
N LEU A 18 -9.62 1.29 27.33
CA LEU A 18 -9.03 2.42 26.62
C LEU A 18 -7.85 1.98 25.75
N PHE A 19 -7.00 1.10 26.26
CA PHE A 19 -5.86 0.57 25.51
C PHE A 19 -6.30 -0.26 24.30
N VAL A 20 -7.31 -1.12 24.47
CA VAL A 20 -7.90 -1.91 23.37
C VAL A 20 -8.59 -1.00 22.34
N ALA A 21 -9.26 0.07 22.78
CA ALA A 21 -9.88 1.03 21.87
C ALA A 21 -8.85 1.80 21.03
N VAL A 22 -7.71 2.17 21.62
CA VAL A 22 -6.59 2.80 20.90
C VAL A 22 -5.93 1.82 19.93
N LEU A 23 -5.71 0.56 20.34
CA LEU A 23 -5.17 -0.49 19.47
C LEU A 23 -6.08 -0.79 18.28
N LEU A 24 -7.39 -0.89 18.51
CA LEU A 24 -8.39 -1.07 17.44
C LEU A 24 -8.47 0.16 16.54
N GLY A 25 -8.39 1.37 17.09
CA GLY A 25 -8.33 2.61 16.32
C GLY A 25 -7.07 2.73 15.45
N LEU A 26 -5.93 2.21 15.91
CA LEU A 26 -4.70 2.15 15.13
C LEU A 26 -4.76 1.09 14.03
N LEU A 27 -5.39 -0.06 14.30
CA LEU A 27 -5.58 -1.14 13.32
C LEU A 27 -6.57 -0.78 12.22
N LEU A 28 -7.52 0.12 12.51
CA LEU A 28 -8.52 0.61 11.58
C LEU A 28 -8.10 1.89 10.86
N TRP A 29 -6.86 2.36 11.03
CA TRP A 29 -6.35 3.52 10.30
C TRP A 29 -6.31 3.18 8.81
N PRO A 30 -7.16 3.80 7.96
CA PRO A 30 -7.07 3.61 6.53
C PRO A 30 -5.78 4.28 6.08
N GLY A 31 -4.70 3.51 6.05
CA GLY A 31 -3.40 3.94 5.57
C GLY A 31 -3.50 4.20 4.08
N LEU A 32 -3.85 5.43 3.73
CA LEU A 32 -3.51 6.14 2.50
C LEU A 32 -3.31 5.23 1.29
N SER A 33 -4.39 4.57 0.83
CA SER A 33 -4.43 4.13 -0.56
C SER A 33 -4.90 5.31 -1.39
N ALA A 34 -3.97 6.22 -1.68
CA ALA A 34 -4.11 7.09 -2.82
C ALA A 34 -3.97 6.20 -4.07
N ALA A 35 -5.06 5.53 -4.44
CA ALA A 35 -5.22 5.05 -5.79
C ALA A 35 -5.23 6.30 -6.66
N GLU A 36 -4.08 6.61 -7.26
CA GLU A 36 -3.98 7.68 -8.23
C GLU A 36 -4.80 7.21 -9.44
N ASP A 37 -6.00 7.76 -9.62
CA ASP A 37 -6.95 7.46 -10.72
C ASP A 37 -6.43 7.89 -12.12
N GLY A 38 -5.12 8.07 -12.27
CA GLY A 38 -4.46 8.54 -13.47
C GLY A 38 -3.29 7.65 -13.86
N LEU A 39 -2.99 7.62 -15.16
CA LEU A 39 -1.81 6.93 -15.67
C LEU A 39 -0.56 7.53 -15.00
N ARG A 40 0.19 6.71 -14.28
CA ARG A 40 1.47 7.10 -13.70
C ARG A 40 2.51 7.20 -14.81
N HIS A 41 2.95 8.42 -15.08
CA HIS A 41 3.93 8.70 -16.12
C HIS A 41 5.34 8.23 -15.70
N ILE A 42 5.98 7.42 -16.53
CA ILE A 42 7.35 6.93 -16.33
C ILE A 42 8.17 6.98 -17.62
N VAL A 43 9.47 7.19 -17.48
CA VAL A 43 10.42 7.18 -18.60
C VAL A 43 11.26 5.90 -18.55
N LEU A 44 11.13 5.06 -19.58
CA LEU A 44 11.98 3.90 -19.79
C LEU A 44 13.21 4.30 -20.62
N GLN A 45 14.34 4.53 -19.93
CA GLN A 45 15.62 4.85 -20.56
C GLN A 45 16.35 3.56 -20.97
N LEU A 46 16.47 3.33 -22.28
CA LEU A 46 17.27 2.24 -22.82
C LEU A 46 18.75 2.65 -22.82
N ARG A 47 19.65 1.73 -22.44
CA ARG A 47 21.10 1.99 -22.40
C ARG A 47 21.79 1.93 -23.77
N SER A 48 21.11 1.44 -24.80
CA SER A 48 21.70 1.24 -26.12
C SER A 48 20.62 1.30 -27.20
N HIS A 49 20.90 1.96 -28.31
CA HIS A 49 19.95 2.21 -29.40
C HIS A 49 19.61 1.00 -30.29
N HIS A 50 20.41 -0.08 -30.30
CA HIS A 50 20.41 -1.01 -31.46
C HIS A 50 20.20 -2.49 -31.17
N GLN A 51 19.80 -2.87 -29.94
CA GLN A 51 19.56 -4.29 -29.64
C GLN A 51 18.08 -4.66 -29.74
N TYR A 52 17.79 -5.69 -30.52
CA TYR A 52 16.46 -6.31 -30.64
C TYR A 52 15.87 -6.77 -29.31
N GLN A 53 16.69 -6.92 -28.28
CA GLN A 53 16.27 -7.28 -26.92
C GLN A 53 15.21 -6.34 -26.31
N PHE A 54 15.06 -5.12 -26.86
CA PHE A 54 14.08 -4.14 -26.39
C PHE A 54 12.75 -4.16 -27.16
N ALA A 55 12.59 -5.01 -28.19
CA ALA A 55 11.37 -5.07 -29.00
C ALA A 55 10.10 -5.33 -28.17
N GLY A 56 10.23 -6.11 -27.09
CA GLY A 56 9.12 -6.37 -26.17
C GLY A 56 8.57 -5.12 -25.48
N TYR A 57 9.42 -4.13 -25.16
CA TYR A 57 8.98 -2.88 -24.54
C TYR A 57 8.15 -2.03 -25.50
N TYR A 58 8.55 -1.97 -26.77
CA TYR A 58 7.79 -1.28 -27.80
C TYR A 58 6.47 -1.98 -28.10
N MET A 59 6.49 -3.31 -28.22
CA MET A 59 5.27 -4.09 -28.44
C MET A 59 4.29 -3.97 -27.27
N ALA A 60 4.77 -3.98 -26.02
CA ALA A 60 3.92 -3.76 -24.85
C ALA A 60 3.25 -2.38 -24.84
N LYS A 61 3.95 -1.35 -25.33
CA LYS A 61 3.38 -0.01 -25.49
C LYS A 61 2.31 0.02 -26.58
N GLU A 62 2.57 -0.60 -27.73
CA GLU A 62 1.62 -0.64 -28.85
C GLU A 62 0.37 -1.47 -28.52
N LEU A 63 0.53 -2.57 -27.79
CA LEU A 63 -0.57 -3.40 -27.30
C LEU A 63 -1.36 -2.76 -26.15
N GLY A 64 -0.96 -1.57 -25.66
CA GLY A 64 -1.67 -0.87 -24.58
C GLY A 64 -1.44 -1.46 -23.17
N LEU A 65 -0.57 -2.46 -23.02
CA LEU A 65 -0.36 -3.18 -21.75
C LEU A 65 0.07 -2.26 -20.60
N TYR A 66 0.82 -1.19 -20.91
CA TYR A 66 1.18 -0.19 -19.91
C TYR A 66 -0.02 0.61 -19.44
N ARG A 67 -0.91 1.01 -20.35
CA ARG A 67 -2.12 1.76 -20.01
C ARG A 67 -3.07 0.91 -19.17
N ASP A 68 -3.19 -0.37 -19.50
CA ASP A 68 -3.99 -1.33 -18.74
C ASP A 68 -3.42 -1.54 -17.32
N ALA A 69 -2.10 -1.42 -17.17
CA ALA A 69 -1.41 -1.43 -15.88
C ALA A 69 -1.42 -0.08 -15.15
N GLY A 70 -2.11 0.95 -15.69
CA GLY A 70 -2.14 2.29 -15.08
C GLY A 70 -0.86 3.10 -15.28
N LEU A 71 -0.07 2.81 -16.31
CA LEU A 71 1.21 3.46 -16.62
C LEU A 71 1.16 4.19 -17.96
N ASP A 72 1.72 5.41 -17.99
CA ASP A 72 2.04 6.12 -19.21
C ASP A 72 3.56 6.07 -19.44
N VAL A 73 4.00 5.24 -20.40
CA VAL A 73 5.42 4.93 -20.58
C VAL A 73 5.99 5.71 -21.77
N GLU A 74 6.96 6.58 -21.50
CA GLU A 74 7.82 7.20 -22.51
C GLU A 74 9.08 6.34 -22.70
N ILE A 75 9.32 5.79 -23.90
CA ILE A 75 10.52 5.00 -24.17
C ILE A 75 11.56 5.92 -24.81
N ARG A 76 12.70 6.11 -24.14
CA ARG A 76 13.83 6.88 -24.64
C ARG A 76 14.97 5.94 -25.00
N ALA A 77 15.36 5.94 -26.28
CA ALA A 77 16.62 5.35 -26.69
C ALA A 77 17.77 6.25 -26.21
N GLY A 78 18.82 5.64 -25.64
CA GLY A 78 19.99 6.32 -25.06
C GLY A 78 21.25 5.97 -25.78
#